data_AF-A0A945Q5C8-F1
#
_entry.id   AF-A0A945Q5C8-F1
#
_cell.length_a   1.000
_cell.length_b   1.000
_cell.length_c   1.000
_cell.angle_alpha   90.00
_cell.angle_beta   90.00
_cell.angle_gamma   90.00
#
_symmetry.space_group_name_H-M   'P 1'
#
loop_
_entity.id
_entity.type
_entity.pdbx_description
1 polymer ?
#
loop_
_entity_poly.entity_id
_entity_poly.type
_entity_poly.pdbx_seq_one_letter_code
_entity_poly.pdbx_strand_id
1 'polypeptide(L)'
;MKTVETGTPFGTYVKKLKSAIGANKMGIVAHACANCGAKAIGVTIPANNVIMIYHPRFAVRMLKASVASGIEAPLRLYVTEMKDGTARLTYRFPMRRPPAWTPRVKSSNWLLAAPAKPRINAIRAILAPPRKRATNHACDCSLRNVSVAGQVRSAAFS
;
A
#
# COMPACT_ATOMS: atom_id res chain seq x y z
N MET A 1 -0.39 1.83 -17.29
CA MET A 1 0.72 1.74 -16.33
C MET A 1 0.55 2.88 -15.33
N LYS A 2 0.86 2.69 -14.06
CA LYS A 2 0.75 3.72 -13.03
C LYS A 2 2.08 3.90 -12.33
N THR A 3 2.46 5.16 -12.13
CA THR A 3 3.69 5.58 -11.46
C THR A 3 3.33 6.38 -10.22
N VAL A 4 4.07 6.19 -9.14
CA VAL A 4 3.91 6.89 -7.87
C VAL A 4 5.28 7.28 -7.36
N GLU A 5 5.47 8.57 -7.10
CA GLU A 5 6.66 9.09 -6.43
C GLU A 5 6.44 9.00 -4.92
N THR A 6 7.38 8.37 -4.22
CA THR A 6 7.13 7.93 -2.84
C THR A 6 7.58 8.94 -1.80
N GLY A 7 8.43 9.90 -2.18
CA GLY A 7 9.08 10.85 -1.28
C GLY A 7 9.90 10.18 -0.17
N THR A 8 10.21 8.88 -0.31
CA THR A 8 10.89 8.07 0.70
C THR A 8 12.20 7.53 0.13
N PRO A 9 13.30 7.47 0.90
CA PRO A 9 14.56 6.90 0.43
C PRO A 9 14.37 5.47 -0.11
N PHE A 10 15.07 5.14 -1.19
CA PHE A 10 14.86 3.89 -1.93
C PHE A 10 14.90 2.64 -1.04
N GLY A 11 15.98 2.46 -0.27
CA GLY A 11 16.15 1.29 0.59
C GLY A 11 15.06 1.17 1.65
N THR A 12 14.65 2.30 2.24
CA THR A 12 13.56 2.37 3.22
C THR A 12 12.23 1.99 2.60
N TYR A 13 11.93 2.50 1.39
CA TYR A 13 10.70 2.18 0.69
C TYR A 13 10.61 0.69 0.33
N VAL A 14 11.68 0.09 -0.19
CA VAL A 14 11.71 -1.34 -0.54
C VAL A 14 11.45 -2.23 0.68
N LYS A 15 12.06 -1.91 1.84
CA LYS A 15 11.80 -2.63 3.09
C LYS A 15 10.34 -2.53 3.52
N LYS A 16 9.78 -1.30 3.52
CA LYS A 16 8.37 -1.07 3.85
C LYS A 16 7.43 -1.77 2.87
N LEU A 17 7.75 -1.76 1.58
CA LEU A 17 6.96 -2.41 0.55
C LEU A 17 6.90 -3.93 0.77
N LYS A 18 8.04 -4.59 1.04
CA LYS A 18 8.07 -6.03 1.36
C LYS A 18 7.26 -6.36 2.62
N SER A 19 7.39 -5.55 3.66
CA SER A 19 6.58 -5.70 4.88
C SER A 19 5.08 -5.57 4.58
N ALA A 20 4.70 -4.58 3.79
CA ALA A 20 3.31 -4.37 3.39
C ALA A 20 2.75 -5.50 2.52
N ILE A 21 3.57 -6.08 1.62
CA ILE A 21 3.21 -7.26 0.83
C ILE A 21 2.87 -8.43 1.75
N GLY A 22 3.73 -8.73 2.74
CA GLY A 22 3.51 -9.78 3.72
C GLY A 22 2.26 -9.54 4.59
N ALA A 23 2.07 -8.31 5.08
CA ALA A 23 0.90 -7.92 5.86
C ALA A 23 -0.43 -8.09 5.08
N ASN A 24 -0.38 -7.95 3.76
CA ASN A 24 -1.53 -8.17 2.88
C ASN A 24 -1.65 -9.63 2.38
N LYS A 25 -0.90 -10.57 2.98
CA LYS A 25 -0.90 -12.01 2.65
C LYS A 25 -0.59 -12.30 1.19
N MET A 26 0.20 -11.44 0.56
CA MET A 26 0.72 -11.66 -0.78
C MET A 26 2.10 -12.33 -0.69
N GLY A 27 2.33 -13.36 -1.48
CA GLY A 27 3.64 -14.00 -1.61
C GLY A 27 4.55 -13.21 -2.56
N ILE A 28 5.83 -13.14 -2.24
CA ILE A 28 6.87 -12.66 -3.17
C ILE A 28 7.35 -13.88 -3.95
N VAL A 29 7.12 -13.87 -5.26
CA VAL A 29 7.51 -14.95 -6.17
C VAL A 29 8.96 -14.78 -6.62
N ALA A 30 9.36 -13.54 -6.90
CA ALA A 30 10.72 -13.21 -7.31
C ALA A 30 11.07 -11.78 -6.89
N HIS A 31 12.36 -11.55 -6.66
CA HIS A 31 12.93 -10.22 -6.46
C HIS A 31 14.26 -10.13 -7.23
N ALA A 32 14.29 -9.31 -8.28
CA ALA A 32 15.51 -8.98 -9.00
C ALA A 32 16.04 -7.61 -8.57
N CYS A 33 17.36 -7.51 -8.40
CA CYS A 33 18.09 -6.28 -8.08
C CYS A 33 19.07 -5.97 -9.22
N ALA A 34 18.71 -5.04 -10.11
CA ALA A 34 19.51 -4.79 -11.31
C ALA A 34 20.85 -4.13 -10.97
N ASN A 35 20.89 -3.22 -9.99
CA ASN A 35 22.14 -2.59 -9.55
C ASN A 35 23.07 -3.57 -8.82
N CYS A 36 22.53 -4.60 -8.16
CA CYS A 36 23.33 -5.68 -7.60
C CYS A 36 24.02 -6.49 -8.71
N GLY A 37 23.28 -6.81 -9.78
CA GLY A 37 23.83 -7.51 -10.94
C GLY A 37 24.84 -6.66 -11.72
N ALA A 38 24.53 -5.39 -11.94
CA ALA A 38 25.46 -4.44 -12.58
C ALA A 38 26.76 -4.31 -11.78
N LYS A 39 26.67 -4.18 -10.45
CA LYS A 39 27.85 -4.12 -9.58
C LYS A 39 28.72 -5.37 -9.71
N ALA A 40 28.12 -6.55 -9.88
CA ALA A 40 28.86 -7.80 -10.06
C ALA A 40 29.68 -7.84 -11.37
N ILE A 41 29.30 -7.06 -12.38
CA ILE A 41 30.03 -6.92 -13.65
C ILE A 41 30.83 -5.60 -13.72
N GLY A 42 31.04 -4.91 -12.60
CA GLY A 42 31.82 -3.67 -12.53
C GLY A 42 31.10 -2.40 -13.02
N VAL A 43 29.79 -2.49 -13.29
CA VAL A 43 28.98 -1.36 -13.77
C VAL A 43 28.17 -0.75 -12.62
N THR A 44 28.21 0.58 -12.48
CA THR A 44 27.38 1.29 -11.50
C THR A 44 26.14 1.86 -12.16
N ILE A 45 24.96 1.50 -11.66
CA ILE A 45 23.67 2.07 -12.04
C ILE A 45 22.85 2.43 -10.80
N PRO A 46 21.90 3.38 -10.89
CA PRO A 46 20.99 3.71 -9.78
C PRO A 46 20.21 2.49 -9.29
N ALA A 47 19.79 2.51 -8.02
CA ALA A 47 19.13 1.35 -7.43
C ALA A 47 17.82 1.00 -8.13
N ASN A 48 17.63 -0.29 -8.37
CA ASN A 48 16.58 -0.77 -9.25
C ASN A 48 16.14 -2.17 -8.85
N ASN A 49 14.86 -2.31 -8.48
CA ASN A 49 14.27 -3.55 -8.03
C ASN A 49 13.01 -3.89 -8.83
N VAL A 50 12.94 -5.12 -9.35
CA VAL A 50 11.70 -5.73 -9.85
C VAL A 50 11.23 -6.75 -8.83
N ILE A 51 10.06 -6.52 -8.24
CA ILE A 51 9.45 -7.40 -7.24
C ILE A 51 8.18 -7.98 -7.83
N MET A 52 8.10 -9.31 -7.88
CA MET A 52 6.96 -10.06 -8.39
C MET A 52 6.15 -10.60 -7.23
N ILE A 53 4.86 -10.25 -7.18
CA ILE A 53 3.96 -10.64 -6.09
C ILE A 53 2.76 -11.42 -6.58
N TYR A 54 2.28 -12.33 -5.75
CA TYR A 54 1.13 -13.17 -6.09
C TYR A 54 0.28 -13.51 -4.87
N HIS A 55 -1.02 -13.69 -5.07
CA HIS A 55 -1.93 -14.11 -4.00
C HIS A 55 -2.67 -15.37 -4.45
N PRO A 56 -2.72 -16.46 -3.66
CA PRO A 56 -3.37 -17.72 -4.05
C PRO A 56 -4.84 -17.56 -4.47
N ARG A 57 -5.61 -16.70 -3.78
CA ARG A 57 -6.99 -16.36 -4.19
C ARG A 57 -7.10 -15.74 -5.59
N PHE A 58 -6.07 -15.07 -6.10
CA PHE A 58 -6.05 -14.62 -7.50
C PHE A 58 -5.84 -15.80 -8.45
N ALA A 59 -5.00 -16.78 -8.09
CA ALA A 59 -4.82 -18.01 -8.86
C ALA A 59 -6.13 -18.74 -9.10
N VAL A 60 -6.88 -19.00 -8.02
CA VAL A 60 -8.16 -19.73 -8.09
C VAL A 60 -9.14 -18.99 -9.01
N ARG A 61 -9.26 -17.67 -8.87
CA ARG A 61 -10.21 -16.87 -9.67
C ARG A 61 -9.79 -16.75 -11.13
N MET A 62 -8.50 -16.53 -11.40
CA MET A 62 -7.98 -16.37 -12.76
C MET A 62 -8.06 -17.69 -13.53
N LEU A 63 -7.61 -18.79 -12.94
CA LEU A 63 -7.62 -20.10 -13.59
C LEU A 63 -9.06 -20.63 -13.79
N LYS A 64 -9.99 -20.33 -12.86
CA LYS A 64 -11.42 -20.59 -13.07
C LYS A 64 -11.99 -19.82 -14.27
N ALA A 65 -11.51 -18.60 -14.52
CA ALA A 65 -11.95 -17.80 -15.65
C ALA A 65 -11.32 -18.25 -16.97
N SER A 66 -10.01 -18.54 -16.97
CA SER A 66 -9.29 -19.09 -18.13
C SER A 66 -7.89 -19.55 -17.71
N VAL A 67 -7.51 -20.76 -18.13
CA VAL A 67 -6.14 -21.28 -17.94
C VAL A 67 -5.09 -20.38 -18.60
N ALA A 68 -5.41 -19.82 -19.78
CA ALA A 68 -4.52 -18.91 -20.51
C ALA A 68 -4.22 -17.62 -19.71
N SER A 69 -5.07 -17.24 -18.76
CA SER A 69 -4.82 -16.08 -17.89
C SER A 69 -3.65 -16.31 -16.93
N GLY A 70 -3.18 -17.54 -16.76
CA GLY A 70 -2.05 -17.86 -15.88
C GLY A 70 -0.77 -17.08 -16.21
N ILE A 71 -0.55 -16.70 -17.47
CA ILE A 71 0.64 -15.94 -17.91
C ILE A 71 0.69 -14.51 -17.37
N GLU A 72 -0.45 -13.95 -16.97
CA GLU A 72 -0.54 -12.60 -16.38
C GLU A 72 -0.09 -12.56 -14.92
N ALA A 73 -0.03 -13.72 -14.26
CA ALA A 73 0.55 -13.86 -12.95
C ALA A 73 2.07 -14.08 -13.08
N PRO A 74 2.90 -13.48 -12.22
CA PRO A 74 2.58 -12.63 -11.06
C PRO A 74 2.51 -11.13 -11.40
N LEU A 75 1.98 -10.33 -10.45
CA LEU A 75 1.98 -8.87 -10.56
C LEU A 75 3.40 -8.33 -10.38
N ARG A 76 3.80 -7.44 -11.30
CA ARG A 76 5.14 -6.83 -11.29
C ARG A 76 5.10 -5.43 -10.67
N LEU A 77 5.92 -5.23 -9.64
CA LEU A 77 6.22 -3.95 -9.01
C LEU A 77 7.64 -3.54 -9.38
N TYR A 78 7.78 -2.37 -10.00
CA TYR A 78 9.07 -1.84 -10.42
C TYR A 78 9.43 -0.64 -9.57
N VAL A 79 10.49 -0.74 -8.78
CA VAL A 79 10.97 0.32 -7.90
C VAL A 79 12.30 0.82 -8.44
N THR A 80 12.39 2.12 -8.71
CA THR A 80 13.61 2.77 -9.19
C THR A 80 14.02 3.90 -8.25
N GLU A 81 15.32 4.08 -8.09
CA GLU A 81 15.90 5.24 -7.43
C GLU A 81 15.86 6.46 -8.35
N MET A 82 15.45 7.57 -7.77
CA MET A 82 15.39 8.88 -8.40
C MET A 82 16.71 9.65 -8.18
N LYS A 83 16.92 10.74 -8.93
CA LYS A 83 18.12 11.59 -8.78
C LYS A 83 18.31 12.15 -7.37
N ASP A 84 17.22 12.33 -6.62
CA ASP A 84 17.20 12.80 -5.23
C ASP A 84 17.34 11.67 -4.19
N GLY A 85 17.60 10.42 -4.62
CA GLY A 85 17.71 9.24 -3.76
C GLY A 85 16.38 8.65 -3.28
N THR A 86 15.25 9.23 -3.70
CA THR A 86 13.92 8.71 -3.35
C THR A 86 13.49 7.55 -4.25
N ALA A 87 12.54 6.75 -3.79
CA ALA A 87 11.95 5.70 -4.61
C ALA A 87 10.81 6.25 -5.49
N ARG A 88 10.75 5.72 -6.71
CA ARG A 88 9.57 5.76 -7.58
C ARG A 88 9.06 4.33 -7.76
N LEU A 89 7.78 4.10 -7.50
CA LEU A 89 7.12 2.83 -7.80
C LEU A 89 6.36 2.95 -9.11
N THR A 90 6.54 1.97 -9.99
CA THR A 90 5.76 1.79 -11.20
C THR A 90 5.15 0.40 -11.25
N TYR A 91 3.87 0.31 -11.59
CA TYR A 91 3.18 -0.98 -11.69
C TYR A 91 2.07 -0.94 -12.74
N ARG A 92 1.66 -2.12 -13.19
CA ARG A 92 0.48 -2.30 -14.05
C ARG A 92 -0.66 -2.86 -13.21
N PHE A 93 -1.84 -2.25 -13.33
CA PHE A 93 -3.05 -2.80 -12.75
C PHE A 93 -3.54 -3.94 -13.65
N PRO A 94 -3.88 -5.12 -13.11
CA PRO A 94 -4.57 -6.16 -13.86
C PRO A 94 -5.96 -5.62 -14.21
N MET A 95 -6.13 -5.17 -15.46
CA MET A 95 -7.37 -4.68 -16.09
C MET A 95 -8.42 -3.96 -15.22
N ARG A 96 -8.51 -2.63 -15.37
CA ARG A 96 -9.76 -1.87 -15.07
C ARG A 96 -10.13 -0.84 -16.15
N ARG A 97 -9.41 -0.76 -17.28
CA ARG A 97 -9.83 0.11 -18.38
C ARG A 97 -10.33 -0.79 -19.51
N PRO A 98 -11.63 -0.80 -19.81
CA PRO A 98 -12.08 -1.44 -21.04
C PRO A 98 -11.39 -0.75 -22.24
N PRO A 99 -11.20 -1.47 -23.37
CA PRO A 99 -10.63 -0.89 -24.59
C PRO A 99 -11.31 0.44 -24.93
N ALA A 100 -10.56 1.39 -25.50
CA ALA A 100 -11.12 2.71 -25.84
C ALA A 100 -12.34 2.65 -26.78
N TRP A 101 -12.54 1.52 -27.46
CA TRP A 101 -13.64 1.26 -28.38
C TRP A 101 -14.91 0.67 -27.74
N THR A 102 -14.92 0.31 -26.45
CA THR A 102 -16.16 -0.19 -25.83
C THR A 102 -17.19 0.94 -25.68
N PRO A 103 -18.44 0.76 -26.12
CA PRO A 103 -19.49 1.75 -25.92
C PRO A 103 -19.67 2.07 -24.43
N ARG A 104 -19.80 3.36 -24.11
CA ARG A 104 -20.05 3.83 -22.75
C ARG A 104 -21.50 3.50 -22.38
N VAL A 105 -21.74 2.29 -21.86
CA VAL A 105 -23.09 1.88 -21.42
C VAL A 105 -23.49 2.76 -20.23
N LYS A 106 -24.57 3.55 -20.40
CA LYS A 106 -25.17 4.33 -19.31
C LYS A 106 -25.71 3.37 -18.25
N SER A 107 -25.38 3.68 -17.00
CA SER A 107 -25.66 2.87 -15.83
C SER A 107 -27.15 2.70 -15.57
N SER A 108 -27.69 1.51 -15.84
CA SER A 108 -28.87 1.02 -15.11
C SER A 108 -28.99 -0.50 -15.03
N ASN A 109 -28.17 -1.29 -15.74
CA ASN A 109 -28.29 -2.76 -15.70
C ASN A 109 -26.97 -3.53 -15.50
N TRP A 110 -26.01 -2.95 -14.77
CA TRP A 110 -24.67 -3.53 -14.56
C TRP A 110 -24.58 -4.57 -13.43
N LEU A 111 -25.67 -4.85 -12.71
CA LEU A 111 -25.68 -5.74 -11.54
C LEU A 111 -25.47 -7.23 -11.87
N LEU A 112 -25.52 -7.64 -13.14
CA LEU A 112 -25.44 -9.05 -13.53
C LEU A 112 -24.15 -9.46 -14.26
N ALA A 113 -23.15 -8.59 -14.40
CA ALA A 113 -21.92 -8.92 -15.17
C ALA A 113 -20.59 -8.61 -14.45
N ALA A 114 -20.58 -8.41 -13.13
CA ALA A 114 -19.36 -8.13 -12.38
C ALA A 114 -19.01 -9.27 -11.42
N PRO A 115 -18.03 -10.16 -11.70
CA PRO A 115 -17.46 -11.00 -10.68
C PRO A 115 -16.58 -10.15 -9.74
N ALA A 116 -17.25 -9.65 -8.70
CA ALA A 116 -16.72 -9.10 -7.46
C ALA A 116 -15.89 -7.81 -7.58
N LYS A 117 -16.28 -6.80 -6.80
CA LYS A 117 -15.40 -5.74 -6.32
C LYS A 117 -14.64 -6.23 -5.06
N PRO A 118 -13.48 -6.91 -5.11
CA PRO A 118 -12.63 -7.00 -3.93
C PRO A 118 -11.62 -5.85 -3.98
N ARG A 119 -11.85 -4.85 -3.14
CA ARG A 119 -10.81 -4.08 -2.43
C ARG A 119 -9.68 -3.50 -3.30
N ILE A 120 -10.02 -2.49 -4.10
CA ILE A 120 -9.05 -1.48 -4.60
C ILE A 120 -8.35 -0.72 -3.44
N ASN A 121 -8.79 -0.89 -2.19
CA ASN A 121 -8.24 -0.19 -1.02
C ASN A 121 -6.87 -0.71 -0.53
N ALA A 122 -6.44 -1.93 -0.89
CA ALA A 122 -5.16 -2.46 -0.41
C ALA A 122 -3.94 -1.76 -1.06
N ILE A 123 -3.98 -1.56 -2.38
CA ILE A 123 -2.92 -0.85 -3.11
C ILE A 123 -2.93 0.65 -2.77
N ARG A 124 -4.10 1.24 -2.49
CA ARG A 124 -4.21 2.66 -2.10
C ARG A 124 -3.68 2.92 -0.69
N ALA A 125 -3.80 1.95 0.23
CA ALA A 125 -3.23 2.03 1.58
C ALA A 125 -1.70 1.87 1.59
N ILE A 126 -1.14 1.10 0.64
CA ILE A 126 0.32 0.93 0.47
C ILE A 126 0.97 2.16 -0.22
N LEU A 127 0.19 2.93 -0.99
CA LEU A 127 0.66 4.06 -1.81
C LEU A 127 0.20 5.44 -1.32
N ALA A 128 -0.47 5.53 -0.19
CA ALA A 128 -0.78 6.82 0.41
C ALA A 128 0.51 7.40 1.03
N PRO A 129 0.85 8.68 0.77
CA PRO A 129 1.92 9.35 1.50
C PRO A 129 1.60 9.32 3.01
N PRO A 130 2.62 9.36 3.90
CA PRO A 130 2.38 9.39 5.34
C PRO A 130 1.47 10.58 5.66
N ARG A 131 0.30 10.31 6.24
CA ARG A 131 -0.55 11.36 6.79
C ARG A 131 0.31 12.13 7.79
N LYS A 132 0.50 13.43 7.57
CA LYS A 132 1.10 14.31 8.58
C LYS A 132 0.30 14.09 9.85
N ARG A 133 0.99 13.62 10.90
CA ARG A 133 0.41 13.49 12.24
C ARG A 133 -0.10 14.89 12.58
N ALA A 134 -1.41 15.04 12.78
CA ALA A 134 -1.96 16.30 13.26
C ALA A 134 -1.19 16.64 14.55
N THR A 135 -0.46 17.74 14.52
CA THR A 135 0.10 18.34 15.73
C THR A 135 -1.11 18.79 16.54
N ASN A 136 -1.38 18.10 17.64
CA ASN A 136 -2.34 18.56 18.63
C ASN A 136 -1.86 19.94 19.10
N HIS A 137 -2.47 21.00 18.57
CA HIS A 137 -2.44 22.29 19.23
C HIS A 137 -3.29 22.17 20.49
N ALA A 138 -2.69 22.61 21.59
CA ALA A 138 -3.23 22.61 22.93
C ALA A 138 -4.65 23.19 22.97
N CYS A 139 -5.56 22.46 23.60
CA CYS A 139 -6.62 23.09 24.39
C CYS A 139 -6.13 23.07 25.83
N ASP A 140 -5.44 24.14 26.23
CA ASP A 140 -5.27 24.50 27.62
C ASP A 140 -6.39 25.49 27.98
N CYS A 141 -7.35 25.03 28.78
CA CYS A 141 -8.26 25.87 29.53
C CYS A 141 -8.96 25.02 30.60
N SER A 142 -8.37 24.98 31.80
CA SER A 142 -9.08 25.15 33.08
C SER A 142 -8.37 24.39 34.20
N LEU A 143 -7.39 25.03 34.81
CA LEU A 143 -7.10 24.88 36.23
C LEU A 143 -7.28 26.25 36.87
N ARG A 144 -8.50 26.52 37.37
CA ARG A 144 -8.76 27.58 38.35
C ARG A 144 -9.60 27.00 39.49
N ASN A 145 -8.93 26.86 40.64
CA ASN A 145 -9.39 27.00 42.01
C ASN A 145 -10.90 26.89 42.29
N VAL A 146 -11.28 25.87 43.07
CA VAL A 146 -12.27 26.02 44.14
C VAL A 146 -11.72 25.36 45.40
N SER A 147 -11.33 26.20 46.35
CA SER A 147 -11.24 25.88 47.78
C SER A 147 -12.62 26.13 48.38
N VAL A 148 -13.24 25.14 49.02
CA VAL A 148 -14.24 25.38 50.08
C VAL A 148 -14.08 24.31 51.17
N ALA A 149 -14.06 24.83 52.40
CA ALA A 149 -13.94 24.19 53.68
C ALA A 149 -15.03 23.15 54.03
N GLY A 150 -14.63 22.22 54.91
CA GLY A 150 -15.41 21.75 56.06
C GLY A 150 -16.51 20.72 55.81
N GLN A 151 -16.44 19.53 56.44
CA GLN A 151 -16.97 19.32 57.80
C GLN A 151 -16.78 17.87 58.26
N VAL A 152 -16.49 17.76 59.55
CA VAL A 152 -16.15 16.60 60.39
C VAL A 152 -17.28 15.56 60.44
N ARG A 153 -16.96 14.26 60.51
CA ARG A 153 -17.55 13.35 61.50
C ARG A 153 -16.76 12.04 61.70
N SER A 154 -16.34 11.89 62.95
CA SER A 154 -15.70 10.73 63.58
C SER A 154 -16.67 9.56 63.74
N ALA A 155 -16.18 8.33 63.59
CA ALA A 155 -16.81 7.13 64.14
C ALA A 155 -15.80 5.99 64.28
N ALA A 156 -15.11 5.94 65.43
CA ALA A 156 -14.62 4.71 66.04
C ALA A 156 -14.50 4.94 67.55
N PHE A 157 -15.34 4.27 68.34
CA PHE A 157 -14.96 3.51 69.54
C PHE A 157 -16.21 2.98 70.27
N SER A 158 -16.37 1.65 70.29
CA SER A 158 -16.34 0.80 71.50
C SER A 158 -16.50 -0.66 71.10
#